data_AF-A0A1F3PU11-F1
#
_entry.id   AF-A0A1F3PU11-F1
#
_cell.length_a   1.000
_cell.length_b   1.000
_cell.length_c   1.000
_cell.angle_alpha   90.00
_cell.angle_beta   90.00
_cell.angle_gamma   90.00
#
_symmetry.space_group_name_H-M   'P 1'
#
loop_
_entity.id
_entity.type
_entity.pdbx_description
1 polymer ?
#
loop_
_entity_poly.entity_id
_entity_poly.type
_entity_poly.pdbx_seq_one_letter_code
_entity_poly.pdbx_strand_id
1 'polypeptide(L)' 'MLEFSKQILEKVSFDQNLFTKELNKLIIWLNDEEEIRKLRDWCLKVFGNRYSSVITKTFQKRLES' A
#
# COMPACT_ATOMS: atom_id res chain seq x y z
N MET A 1 10.40 3.83 -7.98
CA MET A 1 8.96 3.51 -8.10
C MET A 1 8.19 3.79 -6.82
N LEU A 2 8.78 3.52 -5.65
CA LEU A 2 8.17 3.74 -4.35
C LEU A 2 7.64 5.16 -4.10
N GLU A 3 8.38 6.22 -4.45
CA GLU A 3 7.91 7.60 -4.27
C GLU A 3 6.64 7.93 -5.07
N PHE A 4 6.57 7.45 -6.32
CA PHE A 4 5.38 7.60 -7.15
C PHE A 4 4.18 6.85 -6.56
N SER A 5 4.40 5.64 -6.05
CA SER A 5 3.38 4.85 -5.34
C SER A 5 2.82 5.62 -4.13
N LYS A 6 3.69 6.28 -3.36
CA LYS A 6 3.27 7.10 -2.21
C LYS A 6 2.37 8.27 -2.64
N GLN A 7 2.77 9.03 -3.66
CA GLN A 7 1.99 10.15 -4.17
C GLN A 7 0.60 9.74 -4.67
N ILE A 8 0.49 8.59 -5.35
CA ILE A 8 -0.81 8.07 -5.78
C ILE A 8 -1.68 7.78 -4.56
N LEU A 9 -1.14 7.04 -3.58
CA LEU A 9 -1.88 6.64 -2.38
C LEU A 9 -2.35 7.84 -1.55
N GLU A 10 -1.53 8.89 -1.43
CA GLU A 10 -1.95 10.15 -0.80
C GLU A 10 -3.15 10.76 -1.52
N LYS A 11 -3.10 10.86 -2.85
CA LYS A 11 -4.18 11.43 -3.66
C LYS A 11 -5.49 10.66 -3.55
N VAL A 12 -5.43 9.33 -3.39
CA VAL A 12 -6.64 8.49 -3.30
C VAL A 12 -7.05 8.12 -1.87
N SER A 13 -6.30 8.57 -0.87
CA SER A 13 -6.53 8.22 0.55
C SER A 13 -7.83 8.78 1.16
N PHE A 14 -8.55 9.63 0.43
CA PHE A 14 -9.86 10.14 0.85
C PHE A 14 -10.98 9.10 0.75
N ASP A 15 -10.81 8.07 -0.08
CA ASP A 15 -11.78 6.99 -0.26
C ASP A 15 -11.13 5.63 -0.02
N GLN A 16 -11.68 4.86 0.93
CA GLN A 16 -11.10 3.58 1.33
C GLN A 16 -11.10 2.56 0.18
N ASN A 17 -12.13 2.56 -0.67
CA ASN A 17 -12.25 1.59 -1.75
C ASN A 17 -11.25 1.90 -2.87
N LEU A 18 -11.10 3.19 -3.22
CA LEU A 18 -10.11 3.67 -4.18
C LEU A 18 -8.68 3.45 -3.68
N PHE A 19 -8.41 3.78 -2.42
CA PHE A 19 -7.13 3.48 -1.77
C PHE A 19 -6.78 2.00 -1.86
N THR A 20 -7.73 1.11 -1.52
CA THR A 20 -7.51 -0.34 -1.59
C THR A 20 -7.22 -0.80 -3.02
N LYS A 21 -7.96 -0.30 -4.00
CA LYS A 21 -7.77 -0.64 -5.42
C LYS A 21 -6.39 -0.22 -5.92
N GLU A 22 -5.99 1.02 -5.67
CA GLU A 22 -4.67 1.52 -6.10
C GLU A 22 -3.54 0.83 -5.34
N LEU A 23 -3.69 0.58 -4.03
CA LEU A 23 -2.70 -0.15 -3.25
C LEU A 23 -2.43 -1.55 -3.82
N ASN A 24 -3.47 -2.29 -4.22
CA ASN A 24 -3.31 -3.59 -4.88
C ASN A 24 -2.53 -3.48 -6.19
N LYS A 25 -2.87 -2.49 -7.03
CA LYS A 25 -2.15 -2.27 -8.30
C LYS A 25 -0.68 -1.97 -8.08
N LEU A 26 -0.37 -1.11 -7.09
CA LEU A 26 1.01 -0.70 -6.78
C LEU A 26 1.84 -1.87 -6.24
N ILE A 27 1.26 -2.76 -5.43
CA ILE A 27 1.93 -3.96 -4.93
C ILE A 27 2.23 -4.96 -6.05
N ILE A 28 1.38 -5.04 -7.07
CA ILE A 28 1.62 -5.88 -8.25
C ILE A 28 2.70 -5.26 -9.14
N TRP A 29 2.69 -3.92 -9.26
CA TRP A 29 3.64 -3.18 -10.10
C TRP A 29 5.05 -3.12 -9.51
N LEU A 30 5.16 -3.05 -8.17
CA LEU A 30 6.42 -3.20 -7.48
C LEU A 30 6.82 -4.68 -7.52
N ASN A 31 7.89 -4.98 -8.27
CA ASN A 31 8.44 -6.34 -8.35
C ASN A 31 9.53 -6.61 -7.30
N ASP A 32 10.05 -5.56 -6.68
CA ASP A 32 11.10 -5.66 -5.66
C ASP A 32 10.49 -5.82 -4.27
N GLU A 33 10.88 -6.89 -3.58
CA GLU A 33 10.33 -7.24 -2.27
C GLU A 33 10.70 -6.21 -1.18
N GLU A 34 11.90 -5.61 -1.26
CA GLU A 34 12.33 -4.59 -0.31
C GLU A 34 11.50 -3.30 -0.47
N GLU A 35 11.24 -2.88 -1.70
CA GLU A 35 10.36 -1.74 -2.00
C GLU A 35 8.92 -2.00 -1.54
N ILE A 36 8.39 -3.23 -1.68
CA ILE A 36 7.08 -3.61 -1.15
C ILE A 36 7.06 -3.49 0.38
N ARG A 37 8.10 -3.98 1.08
CA ARG A 37 8.22 -3.84 2.54
C ARG A 37 8.29 -2.38 2.97
N LYS A 38 9.09 -1.56 2.28
CA LYS A 38 9.18 -0.12 2.53
C LYS A 38 7.84 0.59 2.30
N LEU A 39 7.09 0.20 1.27
CA LEU A 39 5.75 0.73 1.03
C LEU A 39 4.78 0.35 2.15
N ARG A 40 4.80 -0.92 2.61
CA ARG A 40 3.97 -1.40 3.72
C ARG A 40 4.20 -0.60 4.99
N ASP A 41 5.46 -0.45 5.40
CA ASP A 41 5.81 0.28 6.64
C ASP A 41 5.34 1.73 6.58
N TRP A 42 5.58 2.38 5.44
CA TRP A 42 5.11 3.74 5.21
C TRP A 42 3.57 3.85 5.22
N CYS A 43 2.84 2.92 4.59
CA CYS A 43 1.38 2.89 4.64
C CYS A 43 0.86 2.74 6.07
N LEU A 44 1.46 1.86 6.88
CA LEU A 44 1.09 1.71 8.29
C LEU A 44 1.39 2.98 9.09
N LYS A 45 2.52 3.63 8.84
CA LYS A 45 2.90 4.88 9.51
C LYS A 45 1.95 6.04 9.18
N VAL A 46 1.57 6.21 7.91
CA VAL A 46 0.78 7.37 7.45
C VAL A 46 -0.73 7.12 7.59
N PHE A 47 -1.18 5.92 7.26
CA PHE A 47 -2.61 5.58 7.16
C PHE A 47 -3.06 4.53 8.17
N GLY A 48 -2.17 3.99 9.01
CA GLY A 48 -2.50 2.90 9.93
C GLY A 48 -3.68 3.22 10.87
N ASN A 49 -3.82 4.47 11.31
CA ASN A 49 -4.93 4.87 12.17
C ASN A 49 -6.32 4.69 11.52
N ARG A 50 -6.42 4.79 10.19
CA ARG A 50 -7.69 4.60 9.44
C ARG A 50 -7.77 3.26 8.73
N TYR A 51 -6.66 2.78 8.19
CA TYR A 51 -6.65 1.68 7.21
C TYR A 51 -5.75 0.50 7.59
N SER A 52 -5.33 0.37 8.86
CA SER A 52 -4.45 -0.73 9.31
C SER A 52 -4.94 -2.12 8.87
N SER A 53 -6.24 -2.42 9.00
CA SER A 53 -6.81 -3.71 8.57
C SER A 53 -6.70 -3.94 7.05
N VAL A 54 -7.00 -2.90 6.25
CA VAL A 54 -6.91 -2.96 4.78
C VAL A 54 -5.46 -3.14 4.34
N ILE A 55 -4.55 -2.36 4.91
CA ILE A 55 -3.12 -2.39 4.60
C ILE A 55 -2.58 -3.79 4.91
N THR A 56 -2.77 -4.27 6.14
CA THR A 56 -2.28 -5.58 6.57
C THR A 56 -2.79 -6.68 5.65
N LYS A 57 -4.10 -6.75 5.38
CA LYS A 57 -4.69 -7.77 4.49
C LYS A 57 -4.16 -7.71 3.06
N THR A 58 -3.90 -6.52 2.54
CA THR A 58 -3.46 -6.36 1.16
C THR A 58 -2.01 -6.80 0.98
N PHE A 59 -1.12 -6.43 1.90
CA PHE A 59 0.28 -6.87 1.86
C PHE A 59 0.46 -8.35 2.23
N GLN A 60 -0.40 -8.90 3.10
CA GLN A 60 -0.37 -10.31 3.47
C GLN A 60 -0.47 -11.24 2.25
N LYS A 61 -1.38 -10.93 1.31
CA LYS A 61 -1.55 -11.68 0.07
C LYS A 61 -0.33 -11.72 -0.85
N ARG A 62 0.68 -10.87 -0.63
CA ARG A 62 1.86 -10.76 -1.50
C ARG A 62 3.13 -11.25 -0.82
N LEU A 63 3.29 -10.96 0.48
CA LEU A 63 4.52 -11.25 1.24
C LEU A 63 4.52 -12.64 1.91
N GLU A 64 3.36 -13.30 1.99
CA GLU A 64 3.23 -14.68 2.51
C GLU A 64 2.92 -15.70 1.40
N SER A 65 3.19 -15.36 0.13
CA SER A 65 3.01 -16.24 -1.04
C SER A 65 4.33 -16.81 -1.55
#